data_AF-A0A6A6Z0F4-F1
#
_entry.id   AF-A0A6A6Z0F4-F1
#
_cell.length_a   1.000
_cell.length_b   1.000
_cell.length_c   1.000
_cell.angle_alpha   90.00
_cell.angle_beta   90.00
_cell.angle_gamma   90.00
#
_symmetry.space_group_name_H-M   'P 1'
#
loop_
_entity.id
_entity.type
_entity.pdbx_description
1 polymer ?
#
loop_
_entity_poly.entity_id
_entity_poly.type
_entity_poly.pdbx_seq_one_letter_code
_entity_poly.pdbx_strand_id
1 'polypeptide(L)' 'SWQWGGSKPSGTVAEVKEHGDLSIQSNKGNTITKNASPDDPAVHLAREGNDVVKRAHELTVDKPA' A
#
# COMPACT_ATOMS: atom_id res chain seq x y z
N SER A 1 6.54 5.54 -2.28
CA SER A 1 5.57 6.45 -2.92
C SER A 1 4.82 5.71 -4.03
N TRP A 2 3.67 6.17 -4.49
CA TRP A 2 2.88 5.51 -5.55
C TRP A 2 2.12 6.51 -6.40
N GLN A 3 1.70 6.10 -7.60
CA GLN A 3 0.90 6.96 -8.47
C GLN A 3 -0.59 6.89 -8.10
N TRP A 4 -1.22 8.05 -7.92
CA TRP A 4 -2.67 8.16 -7.76
C TRP A 4 -3.20 9.36 -8.56
N GLY A 5 -3.76 9.09 -9.74
CA GLY A 5 -4.17 10.15 -10.67
C GLY A 5 -2.96 10.97 -11.12
N GLY A 6 -3.04 12.30 -10.96
CA GLY A 6 -1.94 13.24 -11.25
C GLY A 6 -1.00 13.50 -10.06
N SER A 7 -1.20 12.85 -8.92
CA SER A 7 -0.39 13.06 -7.70
C SER A 7 0.41 11.80 -7.35
N LYS A 8 1.54 12.00 -6.66
CA LYS A 8 2.41 10.92 -6.19
C LYS A 8 2.51 10.92 -4.66
N PRO A 9 1.45 10.48 -3.95
CA PRO A 9 1.48 10.37 -2.50
C PRO A 9 2.60 9.45 -2.00
N SER A 10 3.09 9.75 -0.80
CA SER A 10 4.03 8.95 -0.02
C SER A 10 3.36 8.47 1.27
N GLY A 11 3.94 7.44 1.87
CA GLY A 11 3.45 6.82 3.08
C GLY A 11 4.51 5.87 3.62
N THR A 12 4.33 5.46 4.87
CA THR A 12 5.23 4.56 5.59
C THR A 12 4.68 3.15 5.52
N VAL A 13 5.55 2.17 5.26
CA VAL A 13 5.14 0.76 5.27
C VAL A 13 4.82 0.35 6.71
N ALA A 14 3.58 -0.05 6.95
CA ALA A 14 3.12 -0.54 8.24
C ALA A 14 3.14 -2.08 8.30
N GLU A 15 2.72 -2.74 7.22
CA GLU A 15 2.68 -4.21 7.13
C GLU A 15 2.92 -4.64 5.69
N VAL A 16 3.55 -5.79 5.50
CA VAL A 16 3.71 -6.46 4.20
C VAL A 16 3.18 -7.88 4.33
N LYS A 17 2.29 -8.25 3.43
CA LYS A 17 1.75 -9.60 3.32
C LYS A 17 2.15 -10.18 1.98
N GLU A 18 2.78 -11.35 2.01
CA GLU A 18 3.30 -12.02 0.81
C GLU A 18 2.30 -13.04 0.24
N HIS A 19 1.40 -13.56 1.07
CA HIS A 19 0.41 -14.56 0.66
C HIS A 19 -0.99 -14.23 1.18
N GLY A 20 -2.01 -14.48 0.35
CA GLY A 20 -3.42 -14.37 0.70
C GLY A 20 -4.01 -13.01 0.33
N ASP A 21 -5.03 -12.57 1.06
CA ASP A 21 -5.62 -11.24 0.90
C ASP A 21 -5.29 -10.32 2.08
N LEU A 22 -5.02 -9.06 1.75
CA LEU A 22 -4.85 -7.97 2.70
C LEU A 22 -6.00 -7.00 2.52
N SER A 23 -6.91 -7.04 3.49
CA SER A 23 -8.06 -6.13 3.59
C SER A 23 -7.83 -5.19 4.75
N ILE A 24 -7.80 -3.89 4.48
CA ILE A 24 -7.78 -2.86 5.52
C ILE A 24 -9.01 -1.97 5.41
N GLN A 25 -9.43 -1.40 6.53
CA GLN A 25 -10.41 -0.34 6.54
C GLN A 25 -9.67 1.00 6.55
N SER A 26 -9.81 1.77 5.47
CA SER A 26 -9.37 3.15 5.41
C SER A 26 -10.10 3.98 6.47
N ASN A 27 -9.42 4.98 7.02
CA ASN A 27 -9.98 5.91 8.01
C ASN A 27 -11.28 6.61 7.50
N LYS A 28 -11.48 6.67 6.17
CA LYS A 28 -12.71 7.19 5.54
C LYS A 28 -13.87 6.17 5.45
N GLY A 29 -13.74 4.98 6.05
CA GLY A 29 -14.76 3.93 6.03
C GLY A 29 -14.74 3.05 4.77
N ASN A 30 -13.74 3.20 3.89
CA ASN A 30 -13.61 2.37 2.70
C ASN A 30 -12.80 1.11 2.99
N THR A 31 -13.32 -0.07 2.65
CA THR A 31 -12.54 -1.30 2.69
C THR A 31 -11.67 -1.40 1.43
N ILE A 32 -10.36 -1.45 1.63
CA ILE A 32 -9.37 -1.63 0.55
C ILE A 32 -8.83 -3.05 0.67
N THR A 33 -9.19 -3.88 -0.30
CA THR A 33 -8.72 -5.27 -0.39
C THR A 33 -7.76 -5.42 -1.55
N LYS A 34 -6.60 -6.04 -1.29
CA LYS A 34 -5.64 -6.44 -2.33
C LYS A 34 -5.18 -7.87 -2.08
N ASN A 35 -5.07 -8.62 -3.16
CA ASN A 35 -4.44 -9.94 -3.13
C ASN A 35 -2.93 -9.78 -3.10
N ALA A 36 -2.30 -10.46 -2.15
CA ALA A 36 -0.88 -10.61 -1.95
C ALA A 36 -0.41 -11.91 -2.62
N SER A 37 0.63 -11.78 -3.41
CA SER A 37 1.33 -12.91 -4.04
C SER A 37 2.82 -12.83 -3.75
N PRO A 38 3.54 -13.96 -3.73
CA PRO A 38 4.98 -13.97 -3.46
C PRO A 38 5.78 -13.12 -4.46
N ASP A 39 5.35 -13.06 -5.72
CA ASP A 39 5.94 -12.19 -6.74
C ASP A 39 5.54 -10.71 -6.62
N ASP A 40 4.43 -10.43 -5.92
CA ASP A 40 3.85 -9.10 -5.80
C ASP A 40 3.10 -8.96 -4.46
N PRO A 41 3.83 -8.72 -3.36
CA PRO A 41 3.24 -8.70 -2.03
C PRO A 41 2.34 -7.48 -1.84
N ALA A 42 1.31 -7.63 -1.00
CA ALA A 42 0.46 -6.52 -0.60
C ALA A 42 1.12 -5.75 0.55
N VAL A 43 1.27 -4.46 0.37
CA VAL A 43 1.92 -3.54 1.30
C VAL A 43 0.87 -2.59 1.85
N HIS A 44 0.64 -2.67 3.15
CA HIS A 44 -0.09 -1.68 3.91
C HIS A 44 0.80 -0.46 4.12
N LEU A 45 0.35 0.67 3.60
CA LEU A 45 0.98 1.98 3.75
C LEU A 45 0.12 2.86 4.65
N ALA A 46 0.67 3.18 5.82
CA ALA A 46 0.11 4.16 6.72
C ALA A 46 0.54 5.57 6.28
N ARG A 47 -0.41 6.50 6.32
CA ARG A 47 -0.16 7.90 5.97
C ARG A 47 -0.97 8.80 6.89
N GLU A 48 -0.52 10.05 7.05
CA GLU A 48 -1.24 11.01 7.87
C GLU A 48 -2.68 11.22 7.32
N GLY A 49 -3.66 10.80 8.11
CA GLY A 49 -5.09 10.89 7.81
C GLY A 49 -5.68 9.82 6.89
N ASN A 50 -4.92 8.88 6.31
CA ASN A 50 -5.51 7.77 5.55
C ASN A 50 -4.57 6.59 5.25
N ASP A 51 -5.00 5.39 5.63
CA ASP A 51 -4.28 4.15 5.33
C ASP A 51 -4.70 3.57 3.98
N VAL A 52 -3.74 3.02 3.24
CA VAL A 52 -3.98 2.38 1.94
C VAL A 52 -3.23 1.06 1.83
N VAL A 53 -3.79 0.11 1.07
CA VAL A 53 -3.06 -1.09 0.66
C VAL A 53 -2.77 -1.01 -0.83
N LYS A 54 -1.51 -1.22 -1.17
CA LYS A 54 -0.98 -1.25 -2.54
C LYS A 54 -0.09 -2.46 -2.71
N ARG A 55 0.02 -2.96 -3.94
CA ARG A 55 0.96 -4.04 -4.21
C ARG A 55 2.36 -3.50 -4.46
N ALA A 56 3.39 -4.30 -4.21
CA ALA A 56 4.78 -3.87 -4.32
C ALA A 56 5.13 -3.28 -5.69
N HIS A 57 4.62 -3.84 -6.79
CA HIS A 57 4.88 -3.29 -8.13
C HIS A 57 4.24 -1.90 -8.36
N GLU A 58 3.20 -1.53 -7.60
CA GLU A 58 2.60 -0.19 -7.66
C GLU A 58 3.44 0.85 -6.90
N LEU A 59 4.43 0.41 -6.11
CA LEU A 59 5.21 1.26 -5.23
C LEU A 59 6.58 1.59 -5.82
N THR A 60 6.92 2.87 -5.79
CA THR A 60 8.29 3.34 -5.93
C THR A 60 8.92 3.40 -4.55
N VAL A 61 9.90 2.54 -4.29
CA VAL A 61 10.71 2.58 -3.06
C VAL A 61 11.88 3.52 -3.31
N ASP A 62 11.84 4.70 -2.69
CA ASP A 62 13.01 5.58 -2.61
C ASP A 62 13.99 4.94 -1.60
N LYS A 63 15.00 4.22 -2.10
CA LYS A 63 16.15 3.84 -1.28
C LYS A 63 17.05 5.07 -1.12
N PRO A 64 17.40 5.51 0.09
CA PRO A 64 18.51 6.43 0.24
C PRO A 64 19.78 5.77 -0.31
N ALA A 65 20.54 6.52 -1.11
CA ALA A 65 21.78 6.09 -1.76
C ALA A 65 22.91 5.83 -0.76
#